data_AF-A0A3C0VI11-F1
#
_entry.id   AF-A0A3C0VI11-F1
#
_cell.length_a   1.000
_cell.length_b   1.000
_cell.length_c   1.000
_cell.angle_alpha   90.00
_cell.angle_beta   90.00
_cell.angle_gamma   90.00
#
_symmetry.space_group_name_H-M   'P 1'
#
loop_
_entity.id
_entity.type
_entity.pdbx_description
1 polymer ?
#
loop_
_entity_poly.entity_id
_entity_poly.type
_entity_poly.pdbx_seq_one_letter_code
_entity_poly.pdbx_strand_id
1 'polypeptide(L)' 'ALFTLHTSGHNPRPAQAARWRQRLRHKFVYYADKFGTEACVGCGRCIRNCPVCLSILDKLVLIGREAAAAPAQPAGAQP' A
#
# COMPACT_ATOMS: atom_id res chain seq x y z
N ALA A 1 -14.16 12.33 0.38
CA ALA A 1 -12.95 12.08 -0.44
C ALA A 1 -11.83 13.12 -0.22
N LEU A 2 -11.84 13.91 0.87
CA LEU A 2 -10.98 15.10 1.03
C LEU A 2 -9.64 14.88 1.75
N PHE A 3 -9.40 13.70 2.33
CA PHE A 3 -8.26 13.45 3.25
C PHE A 3 -6.86 13.58 2.62
N THR A 4 -6.73 13.71 1.29
CA THR A 4 -5.42 13.79 0.60
C THR A 4 -5.23 15.11 -0.15
N LEU A 5 -6.17 16.04 -0.05
CA LEU A 5 -6.05 17.36 -0.68
C LEU A 5 -5.24 18.28 0.25
N HIS A 6 -4.11 18.79 -0.23
CA HIS A 6 -3.31 19.74 0.53
C HIS A 6 -3.96 21.14 0.50
N THR A 7 -3.62 22.00 1.46
CA THR A 7 -4.09 23.40 1.52
C THR A 7 -3.76 24.19 0.24
N SER A 8 -2.70 23.82 -0.48
CA SER A 8 -2.35 24.39 -1.78
C SER A 8 -3.23 23.93 -2.95
N GLY A 9 -4.25 23.10 -2.70
CA GLY A 9 -5.12 22.51 -3.73
C GLY A 9 -4.49 21.32 -4.48
N HIS A 10 -3.21 21.01 -4.23
CA HIS A 10 -2.55 19.86 -4.84
C HIS A 10 -2.89 18.57 -4.10
N ASN A 11 -3.23 17.52 -4.85
CA ASN A 11 -3.37 16.16 -4.33
C ASN A 11 -2.31 15.25 -4.96
N PRO A 12 -1.28 14.83 -4.22
CA PRO A 12 -0.20 14.02 -4.78
C PRO A 12 -0.64 12.59 -5.13
N ARG A 13 -1.81 12.13 -4.64
CA ARG A 13 -2.32 10.77 -4.85
C ARG A 13 -3.83 10.82 -5.19
N PRO A 14 -4.18 11.32 -6.40
CA PRO A 14 -5.58 11.46 -6.81
C PRO A 14 -6.23 10.09 -7.09
N ALA A 15 -5.47 9.15 -7.65
CA ALA A 15 -5.94 7.81 -7.98
C ALA A 15 -5.94 6.87 -6.77
N GLN A 16 -6.95 5.99 -6.70
CA GLN A 16 -7.06 4.94 -5.67
C GLN A 16 -5.81 4.03 -5.65
N ALA A 17 -5.29 3.69 -6.82
CA ALA A 17 -4.11 2.84 -6.96
C ALA A 17 -2.87 3.44 -6.30
N ALA A 18 -2.64 4.76 -6.46
CA ALA A 18 -1.52 5.46 -5.84
C ALA A 18 -1.64 5.49 -4.30
N ARG A 19 -2.86 5.63 -3.77
CA ARG A 19 -3.13 5.56 -2.33
C ARG A 19 -2.87 4.16 -1.76
N TRP A 20 -3.30 3.12 -2.46
CA TRP A 20 -3.04 1.72 -2.07
C TRP A 20 -1.56 1.38 -2.10
N ARG A 21 -0.85 1.79 -3.16
CA ARG A 21 0.60 1.63 -3.27
C ARG A 21 1.32 2.24 -2.07
N GLN A 22 0.95 3.47 -1.69
CA GLN A 22 1.54 4.12 -0.51
C GLN A 22 1.24 3.37 0.78
N ARG A 23 0.00 2.89 0.98
CA ARG A 23 -0.41 2.15 2.18
C ARG A 23 0.40 0.86 2.35
N LEU A 24 0.61 0.12 1.26
CA LEU A 24 1.41 -1.10 1.26
C LEU A 24 2.89 -0.80 1.48
N ARG A 25 3.48 0.11 0.67
CA ARG A 25 4.90 0.46 0.78
C ARG A 25 5.24 1.03 2.14
N HIS A 26 4.37 1.82 2.76
CA HIS A 26 4.63 2.33 4.10
C HIS A 26 4.72 1.22 5.16
N LYS A 27 4.05 0.08 4.97
CA LYS A 27 4.09 -1.03 5.93
C LYS A 27 5.22 -2.01 5.69
N PHE A 28 5.48 -2.33 4.42
CA PHE A 28 6.38 -3.43 4.04
C PHE A 28 7.74 -2.95 3.51
N VAL A 29 7.82 -1.72 3.01
CA VAL A 29 9.07 -1.18 2.41
C VAL A 29 9.62 -0.09 3.30
N TYR A 30 8.95 1.07 3.39
CA TYR A 30 9.51 2.23 4.08
C TYR A 30 9.70 2.03 5.59
N TYR A 31 8.85 1.24 6.25
CA TYR A 31 9.05 0.94 7.67
C TYR A 31 10.17 -0.06 7.87
N ALA A 32 10.28 -1.06 6.98
CA ALA A 32 11.39 -2.01 6.98
C ALA A 32 12.73 -1.32 6.71
N ASP A 33 12.79 -0.46 5.70
CA ASP A 33 13.99 0.31 5.36
C ASP A 33 14.45 1.24 6.50
N LYS A 34 13.50 1.83 7.25
CA LYS A 34 13.81 2.81 8.31
C LYS A 34 14.06 2.18 9.67
N PHE A 35 13.37 1.10 10.00
CA PHE A 35 13.33 0.54 11.36
C PHE A 35 13.72 -0.95 11.42
N GLY A 36 14.07 -1.56 10.28
CA GLY A 36 14.47 -2.97 10.20
C GLY A 36 13.34 -3.97 10.45
N THR A 37 12.09 -3.51 10.47
CA THR A 37 10.93 -4.38 10.73
C THR A 37 9.72 -3.95 9.90
N GLU A 38 8.77 -4.84 9.69
CA GLU A 38 7.53 -4.51 8.99
C GLU A 38 6.49 -3.92 9.95
N ALA A 39 5.75 -2.90 9.53
CA ALA A 39 4.69 -2.30 10.36
C ALA A 39 3.39 -3.13 10.40
N CYS A 40 3.35 -4.28 9.72
CA CYS A 40 2.16 -5.12 9.61
C CYS A 40 2.32 -6.42 10.39
N VAL A 41 1.82 -6.44 11.63
CA VAL A 41 1.90 -7.63 12.51
C VAL A 41 0.67 -8.55 12.44
N GLY A 42 -0.16 -8.45 11.39
CA GLY A 42 -1.37 -9.29 11.27
C GLY A 42 -2.54 -8.95 12.21
N CYS A 43 -2.51 -7.81 12.90
CA CYS A 43 -3.52 -7.43 13.91
C CYS A 43 -4.98 -7.22 13.40
N GLY A 44 -5.27 -7.30 12.10
CA GLY A 44 -6.62 -7.19 11.54
C GLY A 44 -7.30 -5.82 11.65
N ARG A 45 -6.64 -4.78 12.19
CA ARG A 45 -7.21 -3.41 12.32
C ARG A 45 -7.66 -2.80 10.99
N CYS A 46 -7.03 -3.17 9.89
CA CYS A 46 -7.42 -2.71 8.56
C CYS A 46 -8.83 -3.13 8.16
N ILE A 47 -9.34 -4.27 8.65
CA ILE A 47 -10.69 -4.75 8.36
C ILE A 47 -11.64 -4.25 9.46
N ARG A 48 -11.27 -4.43 10.73
CA ARG A 48 -12.15 -4.15 11.88
C ARG A 48 -12.49 -2.67 12.07
N ASN A 49 -11.53 -1.77 11.84
CA ASN A 49 -11.71 -0.35 12.13
C ASN A 49 -11.99 0.49 10.88
N CYS A 50 -11.93 -0.09 9.68
CA CYS A 50 -12.09 0.69 8.47
C CYS A 50 -13.58 0.86 8.15
N PRO A 51 -14.11 2.10 8.10
CA PRO A 51 -15.52 2.36 7.81
C PRO A 51 -15.91 2.01 6.37
N VAL A 52 -14.92 1.81 5.49
CA VAL A 52 -15.10 1.49 4.07
C VAL A 52 -14.49 0.13 3.70
N CYS A 53 -14.26 -0.73 4.70
CA CYS A 53 -13.85 -2.14 4.54
C CYS A 53 -12.62 -2.35 3.64
N LEU A 54 -11.54 -1.58 3.85
CA LEU A 54 -10.29 -1.72 3.08
C LEU A 54 -9.39 -2.82 3.68
N SER A 55 -9.46 -4.03 3.15
CA SER A 55 -8.56 -5.13 3.54
C SER A 55 -7.19 -5.01 2.89
N ILE A 56 -6.13 -4.91 3.71
CA ILE A 56 -4.74 -4.99 3.23
C ILE A 56 -4.38 -6.43 2.85
N LEU A 57 -4.91 -7.41 3.58
CA LEU A 57 -4.64 -8.82 3.32
C LEU A 57 -5.13 -9.22 1.93
N ASP A 58 -6.37 -8.88 1.58
CA ASP A 58 -6.96 -9.26 0.29
C ASP A 58 -6.17 -8.66 -0.87
N LYS A 59 -5.69 -7.42 -0.69
CA LYS A 59 -4.85 -6.75 -1.70
C LYS A 59 -3.46 -7.40 -1.80
N LEU A 60 -2.86 -7.84 -0.70
CA LEU A 60 -1.61 -8.58 -0.74
C LEU A 60 -1.77 -9.94 -1.42
N VAL A 61 -2.84 -10.68 -1.13
CA VAL A 61 -3.12 -11.96 -1.78
C VAL A 61 -3.33 -11.76 -3.28
N LEU A 62 -4.07 -10.72 -3.67
CA LEU A 62 -4.26 -10.38 -5.08
C LEU A 62 -2.93 -10.08 -5.77
N ILE A 63 -2.11 -9.18 -5.20
CA ILE A 63 -0.80 -8.82 -5.75
C ILE A 63 0.14 -10.03 -5.79
N GLY A 64 0.12 -10.88 -4.76
CA GLY A 64 0.93 -12.10 -4.71
C GLY A 64 0.53 -13.10 -5.79
N ARG A 65 -0.77 -13.23 -6.08
CA ARG A 65 -1.27 -14.05 -7.20
C ARG A 65 -0.87 -13.46 -8.55
N GLU A 66 -1.01 -12.15 -8.73
CA GLU A 66 -0.59 -11.44 -9.94
C GLU A 66 0.93 -11.57 -10.16
N ALA A 67 1.73 -11.45 -9.10
CA ALA A 67 3.18 -11.60 -9.15
C ALA A 67 3.60 -13.04 -9.47
N ALA A 68 2.89 -14.05 -8.95
CA ALA A 68 3.15 -15.45 -9.28
C ALA A 68 2.79 -15.80 -10.73
N ALA A 69 1.81 -15.10 -11.32
CA ALA A 69 1.40 -15.27 -12.72
C ALA A 69 2.26 -14.45 -13.70
N ALA A 70 2.93 -13.39 -13.23
CA ALA A 70 3.75 -12.54 -14.08
C ALA A 70 5.15 -13.13 -14.28
N PRO A 71 5.72 -13.06 -15.51
CA PRO A 71 7.12 -13.39 -15.71
C PRO A 71 7.98 -12.38 -14.91
N ALA A 72 9.00 -12.88 -14.23
CA ALA A 72 9.87 -12.10 -13.35
C ALA A 72 10.38 -10.83 -14.06
N GLN A 73 9.89 -9.66 -13.65
CA GLN A 73 10.45 -8.38 -14.08
C GLN A 73 11.68 -8.09 -13.22
N PRO A 74 12.85 -7.82 -13.82
CA PRO A 74 14.06 -7.57 -13.05
C PRO A 74 13.87 -6.34 -12.17
N ALA A 75 14.13 -6.50 -10.89
CA ALA A 75 14.10 -5.44 -9.90
C ALA A 75 15.14 -4.37 -10.26
N GLY A 76 14.72 -3.27 -10.90
CA GLY A 76 15.63 -2.18 -11.22
C GLY A 76 15.16 -1.27 -12.35
N ALA A 77 14.11 -0.48 -12.10
CA ALA A 77 13.86 0.81 -12.75
C ALA A 77 12.56 1.40 -12.16
N GLN A 78 12.67 2.09 -11.04
CA GLN A 78 11.67 3.11 -10.69
C GLN A 78 12.30 4.44 -11.12
N PRO A 79 11.62 5.27 -11.95
CA PRO A 79 12.14 6.56 -12.37
C PRO A 79 12.32 7.52 -11.18
#